data_AF-A0A2C1JT01-F1
#
_entry.id   AF-A0A2C1JT01-F1
#
_cell.length_a   1.000
_cell.length_b   1.000
_cell.length_c   1.000
_cell.angle_alpha   90.00
_cell.angle_beta   90.00
_cell.angle_gamma   90.00
#
_symmetry.space_group_name_H-M   'P 1'
#
loop_
_entity.id
_entity.type
_entity.pdbx_description
1 polymer ?
#
loop_
_entity_poly.entity_id
_entity_poly.type
_entity_poly.pdbx_seq_one_letter_code
_entity_poly.pdbx_strand_id
1 'polypeptide(L)' 'MKQLTMKELSFIEDEIRAEEITAKTMNWCASLCEDESLKKSLEQMAELHQLKVADLSQYFNQSKMMQ' A
#
# COMPACT_ATOMS: atom_id res chain seq x y z
N MET A 1 18.47 -14.86 11.26
CA MET A 1 17.35 -13.96 10.94
C MET A 1 16.25 -14.19 11.96
N LYS A 2 15.64 -13.14 12.52
CA LYS A 2 14.50 -13.30 13.43
C LYS A 2 13.25 -13.55 12.59
N GLN A 3 12.58 -14.69 12.79
CA GLN A 3 11.24 -14.92 12.26
C GLN A 3 10.29 -13.89 12.86
N LEU A 4 9.38 -13.37 12.03
CA LEU A 4 8.30 -12.54 12.51
C LEU A 4 7.31 -13.38 13.31
N THR A 5 6.82 -12.81 14.40
CA THR A 5 5.72 -13.36 15.18
C THR A 5 4.40 -13.19 14.42
N MET A 6 3.39 -13.99 14.79
CA MET A 6 2.03 -13.86 14.23
C MET A 6 1.45 -12.45 14.40
N LYS A 7 1.79 -11.76 15.50
CA LYS A 7 1.36 -10.39 15.77
C LYS A 7 2.01 -9.39 14.81
N GLU A 8 3.29 -9.57 14.51
CA GLU A 8 4.00 -8.73 13.54
C GLU A 8 3.48 -8.97 12.12
N LEU A 9 3.19 -10.23 11.77
CA LEU A 9 2.56 -10.56 10.49
C LEU A 9 1.17 -9.92 10.35
N SER A 10 0.32 -9.96 11.40
CA SER A 10 -0.99 -9.31 11.33
C SER A 10 -0.88 -7.80 11.16
N PHE A 11 0.11 -7.14 11.78
CA PHE A 11 0.33 -5.71 11.57
C PHE A 11 0.74 -5.38 10.13
N ILE A 12 1.59 -6.20 9.51
CA ILE A 12 1.98 -6.01 8.11
C ILE A 12 0.76 -6.21 7.19
N GLU A 13 -0.08 -7.21 7.49
CA GLU A 13 -1.31 -7.45 6.73
C GLU A 13 -2.30 -6.28 6.83
N ASP A 14 -2.45 -5.68 8.01
CA ASP A 14 -3.28 -4.49 8.22
C ASP A 14 -2.70 -3.26 7.51
N GLU A 15 -1.38 -3.09 7.52
CA GLU A 15 -0.69 -2.01 6.80
C GLU A 15 -0.90 -2.13 5.28
N ILE A 16 -0.78 -3.33 4.72
CA ILE A 16 -1.07 -3.59 3.31
C ILE A 16 -2.50 -3.16 2.96
N ARG A 17 -3.49 -3.50 3.80
CA ARG A 17 -4.89 -3.09 3.58
C ARG A 17 -5.06 -1.57 3.66
N ALA A 18 -4.42 -0.91 4.62
CA ALA A 18 -4.51 0.53 4.79
C ALA A 18 -3.93 1.27 3.57
N GLU A 19 -2.78 0.83 3.08
CA GLU A 19 -2.13 1.35 1.89
C GLU A 19 -2.97 1.15 0.63
N GLU A 20 -3.60 -0.03 0.47
CA GLU A 20 -4.51 -0.28 -0.65
C GLU A 20 -5.74 0.65 -0.65
N ILE A 21 -6.37 0.83 0.52
CA ILE A 21 -7.52 1.72 0.66
C ILE A 21 -7.11 3.16 0.34
N THR A 22 -5.95 3.58 0.82
CA THR A 22 -5.41 4.93 0.59
C THR A 22 -5.17 5.17 -0.89
N ALA A 23 -4.48 4.27 -1.58
CA ALA A 23 -4.24 4.36 -3.02
C ALA A 23 -5.54 4.43 -3.84
N LYS A 24 -6.51 3.56 -3.54
CA LYS A 24 -7.82 3.53 -4.22
C LYS A 24 -8.59 4.82 -3.98
N THR A 25 -8.57 5.33 -2.75
CA THR A 25 -9.23 6.59 -2.39
C THR A 25 -8.60 7.76 -3.12
N MET A 26 -7.26 7.84 -3.19
CA MET A 26 -6.57 8.90 -3.92
C MET A 26 -6.87 8.89 -5.41
N ASN A 27 -6.89 7.71 -6.04
CA ASN A 27 -7.29 7.58 -7.45
C ASN A 27 -8.75 8.01 -7.66
N TRP A 28 -9.65 7.65 -6.74
CA TRP A 28 -11.03 8.10 -6.80
C TRP A 28 -11.13 9.63 -6.66
N CYS A 29 -10.42 10.24 -5.71
CA CYS A 29 -10.33 11.69 -5.59
C CYS A 29 -9.78 12.34 -6.86
N ALA A 30 -8.74 11.78 -7.48
CA ALA A 30 -8.18 12.27 -8.73
C ALA A 30 -9.21 12.26 -9.86
N SER A 31 -10.05 11.22 -9.93
CA SER A 31 -11.11 11.10 -10.95
C SER A 31 -12.22 12.15 -10.82
N LEU A 32 -12.34 12.78 -9.64
CA LEU A 32 -13.30 13.85 -9.35
C LEU A 32 -12.69 15.25 -9.47
N CYS A 33 -11.39 15.37 -9.75
CA CYS A 33 -10.72 16.65 -9.87
C CYS A 33 -10.83 17.23 -11.29
N GLU A 34 -11.22 18.50 -11.38
CA GLU A 34 -11.17 19.28 -12.63
C GLU A 34 -9.80 19.95 -12.83
N ASP A 35 -9.07 20.23 -11.74
CA ASP A 35 -7.72 20.78 -11.80
C ASP A 35 -6.70 19.68 -12.16
N GLU A 36 -6.09 19.83 -13.33
CA GLU A 36 -5.18 18.83 -13.91
C GLU A 36 -3.87 18.68 -13.09
N SER A 37 -3.41 19.74 -12.42
CA SER A 37 -2.21 19.68 -11.59
C SER A 37 -2.47 18.89 -10.30
N LEU A 38 -3.61 19.16 -9.66
CA LEU A 38 -4.05 18.44 -8.47
C LEU A 38 -4.35 16.98 -8.77
N LYS A 39 -5.03 16.70 -9.89
CA LYS A 39 -5.29 15.35 -10.38
C LYS A 39 -4.01 14.54 -10.53
N LYS A 40 -3.02 15.08 -11.25
CA LYS A 40 -1.71 14.42 -11.40
C LYS A 40 -1.00 14.18 -10.08
N SER A 41 -1.09 15.13 -9.15
CA SER A 41 -0.49 14.99 -7.83
C SER A 41 -1.15 13.83 -7.05
N LEU A 42 -2.47 13.71 -7.12
CA LEU A 42 -3.22 12.60 -6.51
C LEU A 42 -2.90 11.24 -7.17
N GLU A 43 -2.81 11.19 -8.50
CA GLU A 43 -2.43 9.98 -9.24
C GLU A 43 -1.01 9.52 -8.87
N GLN A 44 -0.05 10.46 -8.78
CA GLN A 44 1.32 10.15 -8.35
C GLN A 44 1.38 9.64 -6.91
N MET A 45 0.63 10.23 -5.99
CA MET A 45 0.55 9.73 -4.61
C MET A 45 -0.08 8.34 -4.57
N ALA A 46 -1.14 8.11 -5.34
CA ALA A 46 -1.78 6.80 -5.42
C ALA A 46 -0.81 5.73 -5.95
N GLU A 47 0.00 6.06 -6.96
CA GLU A 47 1.05 5.16 -7.49
C GLU A 47 2.11 4.83 -6.43
N LEU A 48 2.55 5.81 -5.64
CA LEU A 48 3.50 5.58 -4.54
C LEU A 48 2.96 4.60 -3.50
N HIS A 49 1.69 4.74 -3.12
CA HIS A 49 1.02 3.81 -2.21
C HIS A 49 0.87 2.41 -2.84
N GLN A 50 0.59 2.31 -4.15
CA GLN A 50 0.56 1.02 -4.86
C GLN A 50 1.92 0.31 -4.87
N LEU A 51 3.00 1.04 -5.10
CA LEU A 51 4.36 0.50 -5.00
C LEU A 51 4.65 0.00 -3.58
N LYS A 52 4.20 0.75 -2.56
CA LYS A 52 4.36 0.36 -1.17
C LYS A 52 3.61 -0.94 -0.83
N VAL A 53 2.39 -1.10 -1.35
CA VAL A 53 1.62 -2.36 -1.25
C VAL A 53 2.41 -3.52 -1.85
N ALA A 54 3.01 -3.34 -3.03
CA ALA A 54 3.79 -4.38 -3.68
C ALA A 54 5.01 -4.79 -2.84
N ASP A 55 5.76 -3.81 -2.32
CA ASP A 55 6.93 -4.04 -1.46
C ASP A 55 6.55 -4.78 -0.17
N LEU A 56 5.51 -4.31 0.52
CA LEU A 56 5.03 -4.93 1.77
C LEU A 56 4.50 -6.34 1.53
N SER A 57 3.78 -6.55 0.42
CA SER A 57 3.27 -7.87 0.04
C SER A 57 4.40 -8.85 -0.25
N GLN A 58 5.45 -8.40 -0.95
CA GLN A 58 6.65 -9.21 -1.19
C GLN A 58 7.34 -9.58 0.12
N TYR A 59 7.54 -8.61 1.01
CA TYR A 59 8.15 -8.83 2.32
C TYR A 59 7.32 -9.79 3.20
N PHE A 60 6.00 -9.63 3.21
CA PHE A 60 5.08 -10.49 3.96
C PHE A 60 5.13 -11.94 3.45
N ASN A 61 5.12 -12.14 2.14
CA ASN A 61 5.20 -13.47 1.53
C ASN A 61 6.54 -14.16 1.82
N GLN A 62 7.65 -13.43 1.69
CA GLN A 62 8.97 -13.96 2.05
C GLN A 62 9.04 -14.34 3.54
N SER A 63 8.47 -13.51 4.41
CA SER A 63 8.46 -13.76 5.86
C SER A 63 7.60 -14.97 6.25
N LYS A 64 6.49 -15.22 5.54
CA LYS A 64 5.67 -16.44 5.69
C LYS A 64 6.37 -17.69 5.18
N MET A 65 7.11 -17.62 4.07
CA MET A 65 7.86 -18.76 3.53
C MET A 65 9.02 -19.21 4.42
N MET A 66 9.49 -18.32 5.30
CA MET A 66 10.54 -18.62 6.29
C MET A 66 10.02 -19.20 7.60
N GLN A 67 8.70 -19.27 7.82
CA GLN A 67 8.06 -19.95 8.97
C GLN A 67 7.99 -21.46 8.76
#